data_AF-A0A1E1X6V9-F1
#
_entry.id   AF-A0A1E1X6V9-F1
#
_cell.length_a   1.000
_cell.length_b   1.000
_cell.length_c   1.000
_cell.angle_alpha   90.00
_cell.angle_beta   90.00
_cell.angle_gamma   90.00
#
_symmetry.space_group_name_H-M   'P 1'
#
loop_
_entity.id
_entity.type
_entity.pdbx_description
1 polymer ?
#
loop_
_entity_poly.entity_id
_entity_poly.type
_entity_poly.pdbx_seq_one_letter_code
_entity_poly.pdbx_strand_id
1 'polypeptide(L)'
;MMRNLFVKKLFLWPRFQADVITSLDKRKPEVVEIRVSMTAAMNIIQMAILDIVASCVREIKKANPTLDMEDMTVENTIARSFEKIIKFQLDPVWHQIGQKTRRLVSDIKTLRTLLLYLTQHDSVTFYSLVKSVHDSATASTQVSDWLFLDAAETLYVQAKARVYGMEKRPRKDDQKSKSSDKKVDPSFQPEHSPKWAALSEILAEIKQENKGRGDIN
;
A
#
# COMPACT_ATOMS: atom_id res chain seq x y z
N MET A 1 15.45 -5.98 -31.53
CA MET A 1 15.56 -7.33 -30.93
C MET A 1 15.67 -8.43 -31.97
N MET A 2 14.73 -8.61 -32.92
CA MET A 2 14.79 -9.68 -33.94
C MET A 2 16.09 -9.72 -34.76
N ARG A 3 16.60 -8.56 -35.19
CA ARG A 3 17.88 -8.44 -35.89
C ARG A 3 19.07 -8.93 -35.06
N ASN A 4 19.06 -8.66 -33.74
CA ASN A 4 20.10 -9.12 -32.81
C ASN A 4 19.98 -10.62 -32.51
N LEU A 5 18.80 -11.21 -32.72
CA LEU A 5 18.52 -12.64 -32.53
C LEU A 5 18.60 -13.43 -33.84
N PHE A 6 18.92 -12.78 -34.97
CA PHE A 6 19.01 -13.39 -36.31
C PHE A 6 17.77 -14.19 -36.75
N VAL A 7 16.59 -13.85 -36.21
CA VAL A 7 15.31 -14.48 -36.58
C VAL A 7 14.61 -13.70 -37.69
N LYS A 8 14.03 -14.42 -38.65
CA LYS A 8 13.32 -13.83 -39.81
C LYS A 8 11.81 -13.73 -39.64
N LYS A 9 11.21 -14.56 -38.78
CA LYS A 9 9.75 -14.65 -38.58
C LYS A 9 9.42 -14.45 -37.11
N LEU A 10 8.36 -13.69 -36.85
CA LEU A 10 7.79 -13.45 -35.54
C LEU A 10 6.37 -13.99 -35.52
N PHE A 11 6.07 -14.89 -34.59
CA PHE A 11 4.74 -15.39 -34.35
C PHE A 11 4.24 -14.82 -33.02
N LEU A 12 3.24 -13.95 -33.08
CA LEU A 12 2.57 -13.39 -31.91
C LEU A 12 1.28 -14.16 -31.67
N TRP A 13 1.09 -14.65 -30.45
CA TRP A 13 -0.11 -15.38 -30.02
C TRP A 13 -0.75 -14.68 -28.82
N PRO A 14 -1.36 -13.49 -29.01
CA PRO A 14 -2.00 -12.78 -27.92
C PRO A 14 -3.28 -13.51 -27.47
N ARG A 15 -3.66 -13.32 -26.21
CA ARG A 15 -4.87 -13.94 -25.63
C ARG A 15 -6.18 -13.54 -26.32
N PHE A 16 -6.19 -12.41 -27.04
CA PHE A 16 -7.35 -11.92 -27.78
C PHE A 16 -7.41 -12.43 -29.23
N GLN A 17 -6.50 -13.30 -29.66
CA GLN A 17 -6.54 -13.90 -30.99
C GLN A 17 -7.70 -14.89 -31.10
N ALA A 18 -8.39 -14.89 -32.25
CA ALA A 18 -9.58 -15.70 -32.50
C ALA A 18 -9.39 -17.20 -32.15
N ASP A 19 -8.34 -17.83 -32.67
CA ASP A 19 -8.07 -19.27 -32.42
C ASP A 19 -7.87 -19.59 -30.94
N VAL A 20 -7.20 -18.69 -30.21
CA VAL A 20 -6.95 -18.82 -28.77
C VAL A 20 -8.24 -18.66 -28.00
N ILE A 21 -9.06 -17.66 -28.33
CA ILE A 21 -10.37 -17.44 -27.72
C ILE A 21 -11.26 -18.67 -27.97
N THR A 22 -11.38 -19.16 -29.20
CA THR A 22 -12.21 -20.33 -29.51
C THR A 22 -11.76 -21.57 -28.75
N SER A 23 -10.47 -21.73 -28.49
CA SER A 23 -9.95 -22.82 -27.67
C SER A 23 -10.31 -22.65 -26.19
N LEU A 24 -10.09 -21.46 -25.62
CA LEU A 24 -10.35 -21.15 -24.21
C LEU A 24 -11.86 -21.09 -23.88
N ASP A 25 -12.69 -20.71 -24.85
CA ASP A 25 -14.13 -20.57 -24.69
C ASP A 25 -14.84 -21.91 -24.49
N LYS A 26 -14.21 -23.03 -24.86
CA LYS A 26 -14.74 -24.38 -24.64
C LYS A 26 -14.92 -24.73 -23.17
N ARG A 27 -14.15 -24.10 -22.26
CA ARG A 27 -14.23 -24.37 -20.82
C ARG A 27 -13.87 -23.11 -20.02
N LYS A 28 -14.86 -22.24 -19.84
CA LYS A 28 -14.72 -21.04 -19.00
C LYS A 28 -15.03 -21.38 -17.53
N PRO A 29 -14.14 -21.04 -16.59
CA PRO A 29 -14.51 -21.06 -15.18
C PRO A 29 -15.55 -19.97 -14.91
N GLU A 30 -16.51 -20.26 -14.04
CA GLU A 30 -17.41 -19.25 -13.48
C GLU A 30 -16.62 -18.37 -12.51
N VAL A 31 -16.74 -17.05 -12.66
CA VAL A 31 -16.02 -16.07 -11.84
C VAL A 31 -17.04 -15.15 -11.19
N VAL A 32 -17.02 -15.10 -9.87
CA VAL A 32 -17.83 -14.18 -9.07
C VAL A 32 -16.92 -13.07 -8.53
N GLU A 33 -17.17 -11.83 -8.94
CA GLU A 33 -16.39 -10.68 -8.50
C GLU A 33 -16.97 -10.08 -7.21
N ILE A 34 -16.18 -10.08 -6.14
CA ILE A 34 -16.58 -9.54 -4.84
C ILE A 34 -15.72 -8.32 -4.51
N ARG A 35 -16.36 -7.18 -4.30
CA ARG A 35 -15.69 -5.92 -3.98
C ARG A 35 -15.64 -5.71 -2.48
N VAL A 36 -14.43 -5.77 -1.92
CA VAL A 36 -14.19 -5.51 -0.49
C VAL A 36 -13.54 -4.14 -0.34
N SER A 37 -14.27 -3.20 0.25
CA SER A 37 -13.79 -1.84 0.51
C SER A 37 -12.82 -1.80 1.69
N MET A 38 -11.83 -0.89 1.62
CA MET A 38 -10.97 -0.57 2.76
C MET A 38 -11.75 0.24 3.81
N THR A 39 -11.34 0.12 5.07
CA THR A 39 -11.92 0.91 6.16
C THR A 39 -11.53 2.38 6.04
N ALA A 40 -12.27 3.26 6.72
CA ALA A 40 -12.00 4.70 6.68
C ALA A 40 -10.56 5.05 7.12
N ALA A 41 -10.06 4.42 8.18
CA ALA A 41 -8.70 4.62 8.66
C ALA A 41 -7.65 4.15 7.64
N MET A 42 -7.86 2.99 6.99
CA MET A 42 -6.99 2.51 5.92
C MET A 42 -6.96 3.45 4.72
N ASN A 43 -8.10 4.03 4.32
CA ASN A 43 -8.15 5.00 3.23
C ASN A 43 -7.36 6.28 3.56
N ILE A 44 -7.50 6.80 4.79
CA ILE A 44 -6.74 7.98 5.22
C ILE A 44 -5.24 7.69 5.22
N ILE A 45 -4.83 6.53 5.75
CA ILE A 45 -3.43 6.08 5.73
C ILE A 45 -2.92 5.95 4.29
N GLN A 46 -3.71 5.37 3.39
CA GLN A 46 -3.34 5.23 1.99
C GLN A 46 -3.08 6.60 1.37
N MET A 47 -4.02 7.54 1.51
CA MET A 47 -3.87 8.89 0.95
C MET A 47 -2.63 9.60 1.53
N ALA A 48 -2.42 9.52 2.84
CA ALA A 48 -1.24 10.08 3.48
C ALA A 48 0.07 9.52 2.90
N ILE A 49 0.16 8.21 2.68
CA ILE A 49 1.34 7.59 2.03
C ILE A 49 1.50 8.09 0.59
N LEU A 50 0.42 8.21 -0.18
CA LEU A 50 0.46 8.70 -1.56
C LEU A 50 0.92 10.16 -1.63
N ASP A 51 0.47 11.01 -0.72
CA ASP A 51 0.88 12.42 -0.63
C ASP A 51 2.37 12.54 -0.33
N ILE A 52 2.87 11.71 0.59
CA ILE A 52 4.30 11.64 0.91
C ILE A 52 5.10 11.20 -0.32
N VAL A 53 4.68 10.11 -0.99
CA VAL A 53 5.34 9.62 -2.21
C VAL A 53 5.35 10.69 -3.30
N ALA A 54 4.24 11.41 -3.48
CA ALA A 54 4.16 12.52 -4.43
C ALA A 54 5.15 13.64 -4.09
N SER A 55 5.33 13.94 -2.80
CA SER A 55 6.34 14.91 -2.36
C SER A 55 7.76 14.43 -2.66
N CYS A 56 8.09 13.18 -2.33
CA CYS A 56 9.40 12.61 -2.65
C CYS A 56 9.69 12.63 -4.15
N VAL A 57 8.71 12.26 -4.99
CA VAL A 57 8.84 12.30 -6.47
C VAL A 57 9.10 13.73 -6.96
N ARG A 58 8.36 14.73 -6.45
CA ARG A 58 8.59 16.14 -6.80
C ARG A 58 9.99 16.60 -6.40
N GLU A 59 10.47 16.20 -5.23
CA GLU A 59 11.81 16.54 -4.77
C GLU A 59 12.91 15.90 -5.61
N ILE A 60 12.75 14.63 -6.01
CA ILE A 60 13.69 13.96 -6.91
C ILE A 60 13.74 14.68 -8.26
N LYS A 61 12.58 15.04 -8.84
CA LYS A 61 12.53 15.79 -10.11
C LYS A 61 13.24 17.15 -9.99
N LYS A 62 12.99 17.87 -8.90
CA LYS A 62 13.62 19.18 -8.63
C LYS A 62 15.14 19.08 -8.46
N ALA A 63 15.62 18.03 -7.80
CA ALA A 63 17.06 17.84 -7.55
C ALA A 63 17.85 17.39 -8.80
N ASN A 64 17.17 16.88 -9.83
CA ASN A 64 17.82 16.33 -11.02
C ASN A 64 17.11 16.81 -12.31
N PRO A 65 17.16 18.12 -12.61
CA PRO A 65 16.43 18.71 -13.74
C PRO A 65 16.94 18.26 -15.12
N THR A 66 18.15 17.70 -15.18
CA THR A 66 18.78 17.22 -16.42
C THR A 66 18.34 15.82 -16.82
N LEU A 67 17.63 15.10 -15.95
CA LEU A 67 17.14 13.76 -16.21
C LEU A 67 15.69 13.83 -16.71
N ASP A 68 15.43 13.13 -17.81
CA ASP A 68 14.07 12.91 -18.29
C ASP A 68 13.36 11.92 -17.35
N MET A 69 12.49 12.47 -16.51
CA MET A 69 11.75 11.73 -15.47
C MET A 69 10.24 11.73 -15.71
N GLU A 70 9.80 11.82 -16.96
CA GLU A 70 8.38 11.77 -17.31
C GLU A 70 7.70 10.50 -16.76
N ASP A 71 8.36 9.34 -16.89
CA ASP A 71 7.88 8.05 -16.40
C ASP A 71 7.83 7.94 -14.86
N MET A 72 8.45 8.86 -14.12
CA MET A 72 8.44 8.88 -12.67
C MET A 72 7.19 9.61 -12.16
N THR A 73 6.02 9.01 -12.39
CA THR A 73 4.73 9.43 -11.84
C THR A 73 4.43 8.71 -10.53
N VAL A 74 3.49 9.21 -9.73
CA VAL A 74 3.09 8.58 -8.45
C VAL A 74 2.57 7.16 -8.72
N GLU A 75 1.76 6.97 -9.75
CA GLU A 75 1.19 5.69 -10.17
C GLU A 75 2.28 4.67 -10.53
N ASN A 76 3.24 5.06 -11.36
CA ASN A 76 4.38 4.21 -11.72
C ASN A 76 5.30 3.94 -10.51
N THR A 77 5.37 4.90 -9.58
CA THR A 77 6.15 4.80 -8.35
C THR A 77 5.58 3.79 -7.36
N ILE A 78 4.29 3.47 -7.45
CA ILE A 78 3.65 2.44 -6.62
C ILE A 78 3.64 1.09 -7.34
N ALA A 79 3.65 1.09 -8.67
CA ALA A 79 3.65 -0.12 -9.49
C ALA A 79 4.88 -1.00 -9.22
N ARG A 80 4.75 -2.32 -9.44
CA ARG A 80 5.87 -3.28 -9.29
C ARG A 80 7.07 -2.95 -10.20
N SER A 81 6.87 -2.19 -11.27
CA SER A 81 7.90 -1.77 -12.23
C SER A 81 8.82 -0.65 -11.74
N PHE A 82 8.49 0.04 -10.64
CA PHE A 82 9.27 1.20 -10.17
C PHE A 82 10.78 0.92 -10.03
N GLU A 83 11.17 -0.22 -9.44
CA GLU A 83 12.59 -0.54 -9.29
C GLU A 83 13.31 -0.66 -10.63
N LYS A 84 12.61 -1.14 -11.66
CA LYS A 84 13.16 -1.22 -13.02
C LYS A 84 13.28 0.18 -13.63
N ILE A 85 12.29 1.04 -13.41
CA ILE A 85 12.31 2.44 -13.88
C ILE A 85 13.47 3.20 -13.21
N ILE A 86 13.59 3.09 -11.89
CA ILE A 86 14.69 3.70 -11.12
C ILE A 86 16.05 3.20 -11.62
N LYS A 87 16.24 1.89 -11.79
CA LYS A 87 17.51 1.36 -12.31
C LYS A 87 17.79 1.86 -13.72
N PHE A 88 16.81 1.81 -14.61
CA PHE A 88 16.99 2.26 -15.98
C PHE A 88 17.37 3.74 -16.09
N GLN A 89 16.72 4.59 -15.29
CA GLN A 89 16.95 6.05 -15.32
C GLN A 89 18.16 6.50 -14.50
N LEU A 90 18.40 5.87 -13.35
CA LEU A 90 19.41 6.32 -12.38
C LEU A 90 20.74 5.55 -12.45
N ASP A 91 20.78 4.30 -12.95
CA ASP A 91 22.04 3.54 -13.03
C ASP A 91 23.09 4.22 -13.93
N PRO A 92 22.75 4.77 -15.13
CA PRO A 92 23.73 5.41 -16.01
C PRO A 92 24.44 6.62 -15.37
N VAL A 93 23.75 7.32 -14.46
CA VAL A 93 24.22 8.54 -13.81
C VAL A 93 24.42 8.35 -12.30
N TRP A 94 24.45 7.12 -11.80
CA TRP A 94 24.39 6.83 -10.35
C TRP A 94 25.45 7.59 -9.55
N HIS A 95 26.66 7.70 -10.10
CA HIS A 95 27.79 8.41 -9.51
C HIS A 95 27.61 9.94 -9.42
N GLN A 96 26.76 10.54 -10.25
CA GLN A 96 26.46 11.98 -10.27
C GLN A 96 25.26 12.33 -9.36
N ILE A 97 24.49 11.32 -8.96
CA ILE A 97 23.32 11.51 -8.09
C ILE A 97 23.78 11.82 -6.67
N GLY A 98 23.36 13.00 -6.18
CA GLY A 98 23.61 13.43 -4.82
C GLY A 98 22.95 12.53 -3.75
N GLN A 99 23.50 12.57 -2.54
CA GLN A 99 23.04 11.76 -1.40
C GLN A 99 21.55 11.96 -1.09
N LYS A 100 21.03 13.19 -1.27
CA LYS A 100 19.61 13.50 -1.07
C LYS A 100 18.69 12.65 -1.96
N THR A 101 18.98 12.55 -3.25
CA THR A 101 18.17 11.76 -4.20
C THR A 101 18.22 10.27 -3.86
N ARG A 102 19.39 9.73 -3.53
CA ARG A 102 19.52 8.32 -3.13
C ARG A 102 18.70 7.99 -1.87
N ARG A 103 18.66 8.92 -0.91
CA ARG A 103 17.82 8.82 0.29
C ARG A 103 16.33 8.82 -0.08
N LEU A 104 15.87 9.75 -0.91
CA LEU A 104 14.48 9.81 -1.36
C LEU A 104 14.04 8.52 -2.09
N VAL A 105 14.92 7.90 -2.89
CA VAL A 105 14.65 6.60 -3.51
C VAL A 105 14.50 5.49 -2.46
N SER A 106 15.32 5.52 -1.40
CA SER A 106 15.18 4.59 -0.28
C SER A 106 13.89 4.82 0.50
N ASP A 107 13.53 6.08 0.76
CA ASP A 107 12.28 6.45 1.42
C ASP A 107 11.06 5.95 0.66
N ILE A 108 11.04 6.11 -0.67
CA ILE A 108 9.97 5.57 -1.53
C ILE A 108 9.87 4.05 -1.40
N LYS A 109 10.98 3.32 -1.29
CA LYS A 109 10.94 1.86 -1.05
C LYS A 109 10.27 1.54 0.29
N THR A 110 10.62 2.25 1.35
CA THR A 110 9.98 2.09 2.67
C THR A 110 8.48 2.38 2.60
N LEU A 111 8.07 3.48 1.95
CA LEU A 111 6.67 3.87 1.80
C LEU A 111 5.86 2.84 0.99
N ARG A 112 6.45 2.24 -0.04
CA ARG A 112 5.83 1.13 -0.78
C ARG A 112 5.63 -0.10 0.09
N THR A 113 6.61 -0.43 0.93
CA THR A 113 6.48 -1.54 1.89
C THR A 113 5.36 -1.26 2.89
N LEU A 114 5.25 -0.04 3.41
CA LEU A 114 4.14 0.35 4.29
C LEU A 114 2.79 0.19 3.59
N LEU A 115 2.66 0.66 2.34
CA LEU A 115 1.43 0.53 1.56
C LEU A 115 1.04 -0.95 1.33
N LEU A 116 2.02 -1.82 1.08
CA LEU A 116 1.80 -3.25 0.94
C LEU A 116 1.34 -3.86 2.26
N TYR A 117 2.03 -3.54 3.35
CA TYR A 117 1.73 -4.06 4.69
C TYR A 117 0.34 -3.65 5.17
N LEU A 118 -0.12 -2.44 4.83
CA LEU A 118 -1.47 -1.95 5.14
C LEU A 118 -2.56 -2.93 4.66
N THR A 119 -2.38 -3.54 3.48
CA THR A 119 -3.38 -4.43 2.86
C THR A 119 -3.15 -5.90 3.17
N GLN A 120 -1.92 -6.31 3.48
CA GLN A 120 -1.55 -7.72 3.66
C GLN A 120 -1.53 -8.19 5.11
N HIS A 121 -1.24 -7.29 6.07
CA HIS A 121 -1.03 -7.63 7.47
C HIS A 121 -2.13 -7.05 8.37
N ASP A 122 -2.18 -7.50 9.61
CA ASP A 122 -3.08 -6.99 10.65
C ASP A 122 -2.68 -5.58 11.14
N SER A 123 -3.59 -4.92 11.85
CA SER A 123 -3.42 -3.56 12.36
C SER A 123 -2.26 -3.43 13.35
N VAL A 124 -1.99 -4.46 14.15
CA VAL A 124 -0.93 -4.46 15.17
C VAL A 124 0.44 -4.57 14.51
N THR A 125 0.62 -5.55 13.61
CA THR A 125 1.87 -5.72 12.86
C THR A 125 2.18 -4.48 12.01
N PHE A 126 1.17 -3.92 11.35
CA PHE A 126 1.32 -2.67 10.59
C PHE A 126 1.76 -1.51 11.49
N TYR A 127 1.10 -1.30 12.64
CA TYR A 127 1.48 -0.25 13.57
C TYR A 127 2.89 -0.43 14.13
N SER A 128 3.29 -1.68 14.44
CA SER A 128 4.66 -1.99 14.89
C SER A 128 5.70 -1.56 13.86
N LEU A 129 5.46 -1.84 12.57
CA LEU A 129 6.34 -1.39 11.49
C LEU A 129 6.40 0.14 11.38
N VAL A 130 5.24 0.81 11.39
CA VAL A 130 5.16 2.28 11.34
C VAL A 130 5.90 2.89 12.54
N LYS A 131 5.72 2.33 13.73
CA LYS A 131 6.41 2.75 14.95
C LYS A 131 7.92 2.54 14.84
N SER A 132 8.38 1.40 14.32
CA SER A 132 9.81 1.15 14.11
C SER A 132 10.43 2.17 13.14
N VAL A 133 9.75 2.49 12.05
CA VAL A 133 10.19 3.53 11.11
C VAL A 133 10.27 4.89 11.81
N HIS A 134 9.22 5.27 12.54
CA HIS A 134 9.18 6.52 13.31
C HIS A 134 10.30 6.61 14.36
N ASP A 135 10.51 5.56 15.15
CA ASP A 135 11.51 5.55 16.23
C ASP A 135 12.94 5.54 15.66
N SER A 136 13.18 4.79 14.57
CA SER A 136 14.50 4.75 13.90
C SER A 136 14.94 6.13 13.39
N ALA A 137 13.98 6.97 13.02
CA ALA A 137 14.23 8.32 12.56
C ALA A 137 14.66 9.27 13.69
N THR A 138 14.21 9.03 14.93
CA THR A 138 14.63 9.83 16.09
C THR A 138 16.04 9.49 16.58
N ALA A 139 16.51 8.28 16.28
CA ALA A 139 17.83 7.78 16.71
C ALA A 139 18.96 8.07 15.71
N SER A 140 18.63 8.33 14.44
CA SER A 140 19.60 8.55 13.37
C SER A 140 19.85 10.04 13.13
N THR A 141 21.11 10.43 12.95
CA THR A 141 21.51 11.78 12.52
C THR A 141 21.10 12.13 11.09
N GLN A 142 20.67 11.12 10.30
CA GLN A 142 20.13 11.32 8.95
C GLN A 142 18.63 11.03 8.94
N VAL A 143 17.86 11.95 9.51
CA VAL A 143 16.39 11.86 9.52
C VAL A 143 15.85 12.01 8.09
N SER A 144 14.89 11.18 7.70
CA SER A 144 14.21 11.32 6.41
C SER A 144 13.25 12.51 6.44
N ASP A 145 13.41 13.44 5.48
CA ASP A 145 12.69 14.72 5.46
C ASP A 145 11.16 14.54 5.43
N TRP A 146 10.67 13.43 4.88
CA TRP A 146 9.23 13.17 4.75
C TRP A 146 8.52 12.93 6.09
N LEU A 147 9.24 12.55 7.15
CA LEU A 147 8.65 12.32 8.47
C LEU A 147 8.16 13.61 9.14
N PHE A 148 8.64 14.76 8.66
CA PHE A 148 8.22 16.08 9.13
C PHE A 148 7.00 16.64 8.38
N LEU A 149 6.44 15.88 7.43
CA LEU A 149 5.22 16.26 6.73
C LEU A 149 3.99 15.99 7.60
N ASP A 150 2.97 16.85 7.53
CA ASP A 150 1.68 16.64 8.21
C ASP A 150 1.02 15.31 7.81
N ALA A 151 1.28 14.85 6.58
CA ALA A 151 0.84 13.54 6.10
C ALA A 151 1.51 12.39 6.88
N ALA A 152 2.77 12.54 7.30
CA ALA A 152 3.45 11.52 8.11
C ALA A 152 2.91 11.48 9.55
N GLU A 153 2.56 12.63 10.13
CA GLU A 153 1.86 12.67 11.42
C GLU A 153 0.48 12.00 11.30
N THR A 154 -0.27 12.32 10.24
CA THR A 154 -1.57 11.70 9.96
C THR A 154 -1.45 10.18 9.83
N LEU A 155 -0.45 9.69 9.09
CA LEU A 155 -0.14 8.26 8.98
C LEU A 155 0.09 7.62 10.37
N TYR A 156 0.92 8.24 11.21
CA TYR A 156 1.25 7.70 12.53
C TYR A 156 0.04 7.68 13.47
N VAL A 157 -0.71 8.79 13.54
CA VAL A 157 -1.90 8.92 14.38
C VAL A 157 -2.98 7.91 13.97
N GLN A 158 -3.24 7.77 12.67
CA GLN A 158 -4.21 6.80 12.18
C GLN A 158 -3.73 5.37 12.41
N ALA A 159 -2.45 5.05 12.17
CA ALA A 159 -1.90 3.73 12.46
C ALA A 159 -2.08 3.35 13.95
N LYS A 160 -1.85 4.29 14.87
CA LYS A 160 -2.09 4.10 16.31
C LYS A 160 -3.58 3.90 16.62
N ALA A 161 -4.44 4.71 16.00
CA ALA A 161 -5.89 4.65 16.19
C ALA A 161 -6.49 3.30 15.75
N ARG A 162 -5.88 2.62 14.77
CA ARG A 162 -6.29 1.26 14.34
C ARG A 162 -6.05 0.17 15.38
N VAL A 163 -5.20 0.42 16.38
CA VAL A 163 -4.86 -0.56 17.44
C VAL A 163 -5.54 -0.21 18.76
N TYR A 164 -5.53 1.08 19.10
CA TYR A 164 -5.97 1.57 20.41
C TYR A 164 -7.32 2.32 20.37
N GLY A 165 -7.92 2.47 19.18
CA GLY A 165 -9.06 3.34 18.94
C GLY A 165 -8.66 4.82 18.84
N MET A 166 -9.53 5.63 18.24
CA MET A 166 -9.38 7.09 18.31
C MET A 166 -9.72 7.54 19.74
N GLU A 167 -8.80 8.28 20.38
CA GLU A 167 -9.13 8.99 21.61
C GLU A 167 -10.35 9.89 21.34
N LYS A 168 -11.48 9.58 21.99
CA LYS A 168 -12.66 10.45 21.92
C LYS A 168 -12.25 11.80 22.50
N ARG A 169 -12.06 12.81 21.65
CA ARG A 169 -11.99 14.20 22.12
C ARG A 169 -13.29 14.47 22.87
N PRO A 170 -13.26 14.86 24.16
CA PRO A 170 -14.49 15.16 24.88
C PRO A 170 -15.22 16.29 24.15
N ARG A 171 -16.49 16.05 23.80
CA ARG A 171 -17.38 17.10 23.30
C ARG A 171 -17.54 18.14 24.41
N LYS A 172 -17.60 19.42 24.04
CA LYS A 172 -17.69 20.55 24.98
C LYS A 172 -18.94 20.56 25.87
N ASP A 173 -19.91 19.66 25.69
CA ASP A 173 -21.15 19.61 26.47
C ASP A 173 -21.10 18.76 27.75
N ASP A 174 -20.05 17.96 27.98
CA ASP A 174 -19.97 17.07 29.16
C ASP A 174 -19.09 17.66 30.30
N GLN A 175 -19.13 18.97 30.53
CA GLN A 175 -18.35 19.64 31.58
C GLN A 175 -18.98 19.63 32.99
N LYS A 176 -19.86 18.68 33.31
CA LYS A 176 -20.45 18.56 34.66
C LYS A 176 -20.36 17.15 35.27
N SER A 177 -19.15 16.59 35.32
CA SER A 177 -18.78 15.58 36.33
C SER A 177 -17.27 15.29 36.29
N LYS A 178 -16.45 16.23 36.74
CA LYS A 178 -15.04 15.95 37.05
C LYS A 178 -14.94 15.27 38.42
N SER A 179 -14.69 13.96 38.42
CA SER A 179 -14.01 13.27 39.51
C SER A 179 -12.95 12.31 38.96
N SER A 180 -11.73 12.50 39.46
CA SER A 180 -10.57 11.58 39.42
C SER A 180 -10.14 10.99 38.07
N ASP A 181 -9.11 11.60 37.48
CA ASP A 181 -7.80 10.97 37.30
C ASP A 181 -7.80 9.43 37.16
N LYS A 182 -8.21 8.95 35.99
CA LYS A 182 -7.79 7.66 35.45
C LYS A 182 -7.34 7.90 34.02
N LYS A 183 -6.03 7.86 33.77
CA LYS A 183 -5.50 7.45 32.47
C LYS A 183 -6.09 6.07 32.20
N VAL A 184 -7.25 6.03 31.56
CA VAL A 184 -7.78 4.80 31.00
C VAL A 184 -6.82 4.51 29.85
N ASP A 185 -5.92 3.53 30.04
CA ASP A 185 -5.12 3.00 28.94
C ASP A 185 -6.09 2.80 27.77
N PRO A 186 -5.79 3.37 26.59
CA PRO A 186 -6.73 3.32 25.49
C PRO A 186 -6.98 1.84 25.21
N SER A 187 -8.23 1.42 25.44
CA SER A 187 -8.59 0.01 25.47
C SER A 187 -8.14 -0.62 24.16
N PHE A 188 -7.31 -1.65 24.21
CA PHE A 188 -6.85 -2.36 23.03
C PHE A 188 -8.06 -2.83 22.22
N GLN A 189 -8.28 -2.18 21.08
CA GLN A 189 -9.42 -2.41 20.18
C GLN A 189 -8.86 -2.43 18.76
N PRO A 190 -8.19 -3.54 18.37
CA PRO A 190 -7.62 -3.66 17.05
C PRO A 190 -8.73 -3.71 15.99
N GLU A 191 -8.57 -2.90 14.96
CA GLU A 191 -9.43 -2.93 13.79
C GLU A 191 -9.35 -4.32 13.12
N HIS A 192 -10.52 -4.90 12.86
CA HIS A 192 -10.63 -6.14 12.09
C HIS A 192 -10.47 -5.89 10.59
N SER A 193 -9.71 -6.75 9.90
CA SER A 193 -9.53 -6.59 8.46
C SER A 193 -10.79 -7.00 7.69
N PRO A 194 -11.26 -6.16 6.75
CA PRO A 194 -12.52 -6.38 6.02
C PRO A 194 -12.47 -7.63 5.13
N LYS A 195 -11.28 -8.06 4.70
CA LYS A 195 -11.11 -9.28 3.90
C LYS A 195 -11.47 -10.55 4.67
N TRP A 196 -11.14 -10.61 5.96
CA TRP A 196 -11.48 -11.79 6.78
C TRP A 196 -12.98 -11.88 7.03
N ALA A 197 -13.65 -10.75 7.21
CA ALA A 197 -15.10 -10.70 7.33
C ALA A 197 -15.78 -11.22 6.05
N ALA A 198 -15.40 -10.69 4.88
CA ALA A 198 -15.92 -11.15 3.59
C ALA A 198 -15.63 -12.64 3.34
N LEU A 199 -14.41 -13.10 3.64
CA LEU A 199 -14.06 -14.52 3.49
C LEU A 199 -14.92 -15.42 4.39
N SER A 200 -15.19 -15.01 5.62
CA SER A 200 -16.00 -15.80 6.55
C SER A 200 -17.44 -15.95 6.09
N GLU A 201 -18.00 -14.91 5.47
CA GLU A 201 -19.34 -14.92 4.87
C GLU A 201 -19.41 -15.91 3.69
N ILE A 202 -18.44 -15.81 2.77
CA ILE A 202 -18.35 -16.70 1.60
C ILE A 202 -18.17 -18.16 2.02
N LEU A 203 -17.31 -18.43 3.02
CA LEU A 203 -17.12 -19.79 3.52
C LEU A 203 -18.38 -20.35 4.21
N ALA A 204 -19.16 -19.49 4.86
CA ALA A 204 -20.43 -19.89 5.47
C ALA A 204 -21.49 -20.22 4.40
N GLU A 205 -21.57 -19.41 3.33
CA GLU A 205 -22.42 -19.64 2.16
C GLU A 205 -22.07 -20.97 1.49
N ILE A 206 -20.80 -21.19 1.12
CA ILE A 206 -20.32 -22.44 0.50
C ILE A 206 -20.64 -23.65 1.39
N LYS A 207 -20.51 -23.52 2.72
CA LYS A 207 -20.84 -24.60 3.66
C LYS A 207 -22.34 -24.93 3.64
N GLN A 208 -23.21 -23.94 3.50
CA GLN A 208 -24.65 -24.16 3.38
C GLN A 208 -25.01 -24.81 2.04
N GLU A 209 -24.44 -24.34 0.94
CA GLU A 209 -24.64 -24.95 -0.39
C GLU A 209 -24.21 -26.41 -0.44
N ASN A 210 -23.06 -26.73 0.16
CA ASN A 210 -22.54 -28.09 0.20
C ASN A 210 -23.42 -29.02 1.03
N LYS A 211 -24.05 -28.53 2.11
CA LYS A 211 -25.02 -29.33 2.88
C LYS A 211 -26.27 -29.64 2.05
N GLY A 212 -26.82 -28.65 1.33
CA GLY A 212 -27.98 -28.85 0.48
C GLY A 212 -27.75 -29.81 -0.70
N ARG A 213 -26.50 -29.96 -1.16
CA ARG A 213 -26.11 -30.95 -2.18
C ARG A 213 -25.84 -32.34 -1.63
N GLY A 214 -25.53 -32.46 -0.33
CA GLY A 214 -25.26 -33.72 0.35
C GLY A 214 -26.51 -34.59 0.59
N ASP A 215 -27.70 -34.01 0.57
CA ASP A 215 -28.97 -34.71 0.80
C ASP A 215 -29.59 -35.30 -0.50
N ILE A 216 -28.85 -35.28 -1.63
CA ILE A 216 -29.32 -35.74 -2.96
C ILE A 216 -28.57 -37.01 -3.43
N ASN A 217 -27.86 -37.72 -2.54
CA ASN A 217 -27.26 -39.03 -2.82
C ASN A 217 -27.71 -40.09 -1.82
#